data_AF-A0A8X7SU00-F1
#
_entry.id   AF-A0A8X7SU00-F1
#
_cell.length_a   1.000
_cell.length_b   1.000
_cell.length_c   1.000
_cell.angle_alpha   90.00
_cell.angle_beta   90.00
_cell.angle_gamma   90.00
#
_symmetry.space_group_name_H-M   'P 1'
#
loop_
_entity.id
_entity.type
_entity.pdbx_description
1 polymer ?
#
loop_
_entity_poly.entity_id
_entity_poly.type
_entity_poly.pdbx_seq_one_letter_code
_entity_poly.pdbx_strand_id
1 'polypeptide(L)'
;MEERKGLVTVAWMPGHVNAEGNEAADAAAKAAADLEAAASKEEPAAVRMWIKRRTRRAWQRRWNSSSKGATHRTVNTLRVGQATKLYKGLARPLSSLLAQLRTNHIGTNDYLRWRKVKTSALCDRCMRRDTREHIMFACPKTKNQRADLLKEVGRRQASSLAILLNDGGLVKKALKVAAARFDCYRWDETPTPDAGAVRSGRTDEEETEGEEEEETGEEVRGEERRGTEEEGGVGSAVALEDE
;
A
#
# COMPACT_ATOMS: atom_id res chain seq x y z
N MET A 1 -30.62 44.96 -19.34
CA MET A 1 -30.78 43.71 -20.11
C MET A 1 -31.95 42.98 -19.50
N GLU A 2 -33.07 42.92 -20.21
CA GLU A 2 -34.32 42.38 -19.71
C GLU A 2 -34.40 40.89 -20.07
N GLU A 3 -34.50 40.04 -19.05
CA GLU A 3 -34.47 38.58 -19.17
C GLU A 3 -35.83 38.08 -19.68
N ARG A 4 -35.95 37.89 -21.00
CA ARG A 4 -37.13 37.31 -21.63
C ARG A 4 -37.21 35.81 -21.33
N LYS A 5 -37.91 35.42 -20.27
CA LYS A 5 -38.32 34.02 -20.03
C LYS A 5 -39.47 33.67 -20.97
N GLY A 6 -39.14 33.24 -22.19
CA GLY A 6 -40.11 32.68 -23.13
C GLY A 6 -40.69 31.37 -22.60
N LEU A 7 -41.98 31.14 -22.84
CA LEU A 7 -42.64 29.87 -22.59
C LEU A 7 -42.07 28.82 -23.55
N VAL A 8 -41.42 27.78 -23.03
CA VAL A 8 -40.87 26.67 -23.83
C VAL A 8 -41.80 25.47 -23.69
N THR A 9 -42.29 24.96 -24.82
CA THR A 9 -43.07 23.72 -24.88
C THR A 9 -42.23 22.65 -25.57
N VAL A 10 -42.12 21.48 -24.95
CA VAL A 10 -41.42 20.31 -25.52
C VAL A 10 -42.47 19.30 -25.95
N ALA A 11 -42.38 18.83 -27.19
CA ALA A 11 -43.24 17.80 -27.75
C ALA A 11 -42.40 16.74 -28.46
N TRP A 12 -42.85 15.49 -28.39
CA TRP A 12 -42.22 14.37 -29.10
C TRP A 12 -42.75 14.29 -30.53
N MET A 13 -41.88 13.96 -31.48
CA MET A 13 -42.24 13.64 -32.87
C MET A 13 -41.56 12.35 -33.32
N PRO A 14 -42.24 11.54 -34.16
CA PRO A 14 -41.65 10.35 -34.77
C PRO A 14 -40.57 10.73 -35.80
N GLY A 15 -39.50 9.94 -35.87
CA GLY A 15 -38.44 10.09 -36.89
C GLY A 15 -38.84 9.51 -38.24
N HIS A 16 -38.15 9.93 -39.31
CA HIS A 16 -38.31 9.42 -40.68
C HIS A 16 -39.73 9.57 -41.28
N VAL A 17 -40.45 10.60 -40.84
CA VAL A 17 -41.79 10.93 -41.36
C VAL A 17 -41.75 12.11 -42.35
N ASN A 18 -40.57 12.46 -42.87
CA ASN A 18 -40.35 13.59 -43.78
C ASN A 18 -40.81 14.95 -43.20
N ALA A 19 -40.78 15.11 -41.87
CA ALA A 19 -41.04 16.39 -41.23
C ALA A 19 -39.79 17.27 -41.36
N GLU A 20 -39.85 18.30 -42.22
CA GLU A 20 -38.70 19.12 -42.63
C GLU A 20 -37.81 19.58 -41.46
N GLY A 21 -38.42 20.11 -40.38
CA GLY A 21 -37.66 20.57 -39.20
C GLY A 21 -36.98 19.44 -38.43
N ASN A 22 -37.59 18.26 -38.36
CA ASN A 22 -36.99 17.08 -37.71
C ASN A 22 -35.87 16.48 -38.56
N GLU A 23 -36.06 16.41 -39.88
CA GLU A 23 -35.03 15.93 -40.81
C GLU A 23 -33.83 16.90 -40.86
N ALA A 24 -34.07 18.21 -40.81
CA ALA A 24 -33.00 19.21 -40.74
C ALA A 24 -32.22 19.11 -39.42
N ALA A 25 -32.91 18.89 -38.30
CA ALA A 25 -32.26 18.66 -37.00
C ALA A 25 -31.44 17.35 -37.00
N ASP A 26 -31.97 16.27 -37.56
CA ASP A 26 -31.28 14.97 -37.67
C ASP A 26 -30.08 15.05 -38.62
N ALA A 27 -30.21 15.75 -39.75
CA ALA A 27 -29.10 16.00 -40.68
C ALA A 27 -27.99 16.84 -40.03
N ALA A 28 -28.34 17.87 -39.26
CA ALA A 28 -27.37 18.67 -38.50
C ALA A 28 -26.68 17.82 -37.41
N ALA A 29 -27.43 16.95 -36.72
CA ALA A 29 -26.87 16.03 -35.74
C ALA A 29 -25.91 15.01 -36.37
N LYS A 30 -26.26 14.44 -37.54
CA LYS A 30 -25.40 13.52 -38.30
C LYS A 30 -24.13 14.21 -38.80
N ALA A 31 -24.26 15.40 -39.38
CA ALA A 31 -23.11 16.20 -39.80
C ALA A 31 -22.17 16.52 -38.63
N ALA A 32 -22.73 16.80 -37.45
CA ALA A 32 -21.94 17.02 -36.24
C ALA A 32 -21.30 15.73 -35.68
N ALA A 33 -21.94 14.56 -35.89
CA ALA A 33 -21.40 13.26 -35.50
C ALA A 33 -20.25 12.81 -36.42
N ASP A 34 -20.29 13.22 -37.71
CA ASP A 34 -19.25 12.94 -38.71
C ASP A 34 -18.03 13.88 -38.60
N LEU A 35 -18.15 14.98 -37.85
CA LEU A 35 -16.99 15.78 -37.48
C LEU A 35 -16.10 14.89 -36.60
N GLU A 36 -14.86 14.64 -37.04
CA GLU A 36 -13.83 14.10 -36.15
C GLU A 36 -13.71 15.06 -34.97
N ALA A 37 -14.38 14.71 -33.85
CA ALA A 37 -13.97 15.24 -32.57
C ALA A 37 -12.49 14.91 -32.47
N ALA A 38 -11.64 15.91 -32.20
CA ALA A 38 -10.26 15.68 -31.80
C ALA A 38 -10.27 14.97 -30.45
N ALA A 39 -10.73 13.72 -30.43
CA ALA A 39 -10.63 12.84 -29.29
C ALA A 39 -9.13 12.73 -29.04
N SER A 40 -8.70 13.10 -27.83
CA SER A 40 -7.35 12.73 -27.43
C SER A 40 -7.22 11.22 -27.66
N LYS A 41 -6.24 10.81 -28.47
CA LYS A 41 -5.97 9.38 -28.76
C LYS A 41 -5.68 8.56 -27.50
N GLU A 42 -5.54 9.23 -26.36
CA GLU A 42 -5.24 8.67 -25.07
C GLU A 42 -6.50 8.66 -24.21
N GLU A 43 -6.92 7.46 -23.84
CA GLU A 43 -8.02 7.23 -22.92
C GLU A 43 -7.63 7.79 -21.52
N PRO A 44 -8.48 8.62 -20.88
CA PRO A 44 -8.12 9.29 -19.63
C PRO A 44 -7.71 8.36 -18.47
N ALA A 45 -8.22 7.14 -18.37
CA ALA A 45 -7.77 6.16 -17.38
C ALA A 45 -6.35 5.67 -17.67
N ALA A 46 -5.98 5.43 -18.93
CA ALA A 46 -4.61 5.11 -19.32
C ALA A 46 -3.64 6.21 -18.88
N VAL A 47 -3.93 7.48 -19.19
CA VAL A 47 -3.09 8.61 -18.76
C VAL A 47 -2.93 8.66 -17.23
N ARG A 48 -4.04 8.49 -16.49
CA ARG A 48 -4.02 8.43 -15.02
C ARG A 48 -3.16 7.28 -14.48
N MET A 49 -3.26 6.09 -15.08
CA MET A 49 -2.44 4.93 -14.73
C MET A 49 -0.95 5.21 -14.95
N TRP A 50 -0.59 5.77 -16.11
CA TRP A 50 0.79 6.14 -16.43
C TRP A 50 1.37 7.15 -15.43
N ILE A 51 0.61 8.19 -15.09
CA ILE A 51 1.00 9.19 -14.08
C ILE A 51 1.20 8.53 -12.71
N LYS A 52 0.25 7.71 -12.24
CA LYS A 52 0.35 6.99 -10.96
C LYS A 52 1.63 6.13 -10.93
N ARG A 53 1.87 5.34 -11.99
CA ARG A 53 3.03 4.45 -12.11
C ARG A 53 4.35 5.22 -12.12
N ARG A 54 4.45 6.28 -12.94
CA ARG A 54 5.66 7.12 -13.02
C ARG A 54 5.95 7.81 -11.68
N THR A 55 4.93 8.33 -11.02
CA THR A 55 5.03 8.98 -9.71
C THR A 55 5.52 8.00 -8.64
N ARG A 56 4.90 6.82 -8.54
CA ARG A 56 5.31 5.76 -7.60
C ARG A 56 6.76 5.33 -7.82
N ARG A 57 7.18 5.12 -9.08
CA ARG A 57 8.58 4.78 -9.41
C ARG A 57 9.57 5.89 -9.01
N ALA A 58 9.24 7.15 -9.28
CA ALA A 58 10.07 8.28 -8.88
C ALA A 58 10.20 8.38 -7.35
N TRP A 59 9.09 8.21 -6.63
CA TRP A 59 9.10 8.21 -5.16
C TRP A 59 9.87 7.03 -4.58
N GLN A 60 9.72 5.84 -5.15
CA GLN A 60 10.45 4.65 -4.69
C GLN A 60 11.96 4.85 -4.84
N ARG A 61 12.42 5.40 -5.98
CA ARG A 61 13.84 5.75 -6.17
C ARG A 61 14.33 6.73 -5.12
N ARG A 62 13.57 7.81 -4.87
CA ARG A 62 13.91 8.80 -3.83
C ARG A 62 13.93 8.20 -2.42
N TRP A 63 13.02 7.28 -2.11
CA TRP A 63 12.99 6.58 -0.82
C TRP A 63 14.23 5.71 -0.62
N ASN A 64 14.61 4.97 -1.67
CA ASN A 64 15.77 4.07 -1.66
C ASN A 64 17.09 4.84 -1.56
N SER A 65 17.23 5.98 -2.24
CA SER A 65 18.45 6.78 -2.25
C SER A 65 18.61 7.74 -1.06
N SER A 66 17.55 7.95 -0.27
CA SER A 66 17.58 8.89 0.86
C SER A 66 18.50 8.41 2.00
N SER A 67 19.30 9.29 2.58
CA SER A 67 20.05 8.99 3.82
C SER A 67 19.17 9.05 5.08
N LYS A 68 17.97 9.63 4.99
CA LYS A 68 17.03 9.80 6.12
C LYS A 68 16.10 8.60 6.26
N GLY A 69 15.55 8.39 7.47
CA GLY A 69 14.53 7.38 7.71
C GLY A 69 15.06 5.96 7.99
N ALA A 70 16.34 5.82 8.36
CA ALA A 70 16.96 4.52 8.69
C ALA A 70 16.11 3.70 9.68
N THR A 71 15.66 4.31 10.79
CA THR A 71 14.79 3.67 11.79
C THR A 71 13.43 3.24 11.25
N HIS A 72 12.88 3.96 10.26
CA HIS A 72 11.63 3.55 9.62
C HIS A 72 11.86 2.35 8.70
N ARG A 73 13.00 2.28 8.00
CA ARG A 73 13.34 1.14 7.11
C ARG A 73 13.53 -0.18 7.84
N THR A 74 13.96 -0.17 9.10
CA THR A 74 14.09 -1.41 9.88
C THR A 74 12.74 -2.10 10.11
N VAL A 75 11.64 -1.36 9.96
CA VAL A 75 10.28 -1.90 10.10
C VAL A 75 9.56 -1.91 8.75
N ASN A 76 9.58 -0.83 7.97
CA ASN A 76 8.83 -0.73 6.73
C ASN A 76 9.52 -1.47 5.57
N THR A 77 8.97 -2.62 5.20
CA THR A 77 9.40 -3.45 4.06
C THR A 77 8.56 -3.22 2.80
N LEU A 78 7.47 -2.45 2.91
CA LEU A 78 6.55 -2.19 1.80
C LEU A 78 7.06 -1.15 0.81
N ARG A 79 6.69 -1.33 -0.46
CA ARG A 79 6.91 -0.34 -1.54
C ARG A 79 6.03 0.89 -1.33
N VAL A 80 6.44 2.01 -1.92
CA VAL A 80 5.67 3.25 -1.92
C VAL A 80 4.27 2.99 -2.45
N GLY A 81 3.26 3.40 -1.67
CA GLY A 81 1.85 3.23 -2.00
C GLY A 81 1.21 1.94 -1.48
N GLN A 82 1.98 0.88 -1.17
CA GLN A 82 1.39 -0.36 -0.62
C GLN A 82 0.95 -0.20 0.84
N ALA A 83 1.59 0.70 1.58
CA ALA A 83 1.30 0.95 2.98
C ALA A 83 -0.17 1.36 3.24
N THR A 84 -0.88 1.94 2.27
CA THR A 84 -2.29 2.34 2.40
C THR A 84 -3.21 1.15 2.61
N LYS A 85 -2.90 -0.01 1.98
CA LYS A 85 -3.68 -1.25 2.11
C LYS A 85 -3.77 -1.71 3.57
N LEU A 86 -2.76 -1.43 4.39
CA LEU A 86 -2.74 -1.78 5.82
C LEU A 86 -3.76 -1.01 6.68
N TYR A 87 -4.18 0.17 6.21
CA TYR A 87 -5.13 1.01 6.94
C TYR A 87 -6.59 0.78 6.52
N LYS A 88 -6.82 -0.01 5.46
CA LYS A 88 -8.17 -0.30 4.95
C LYS A 88 -9.00 -1.00 6.04
N GLY A 89 -10.14 -0.40 6.38
CA GLY A 89 -11.06 -0.94 7.40
C GLY A 89 -10.58 -0.81 8.85
N LEU A 90 -9.52 -0.05 9.13
CA LEU A 90 -9.14 0.27 10.51
C LEU A 90 -9.88 1.52 11.01
N ALA A 91 -10.43 1.43 12.23
CA ALA A 91 -10.96 2.60 12.92
C ALA A 91 -9.85 3.65 13.13
N ARG A 92 -10.23 4.94 13.14
CA ARG A 92 -9.28 6.07 13.22
C ARG A 92 -8.24 5.95 14.35
N PRO A 93 -8.59 5.54 15.58
CA PRO A 93 -7.59 5.38 16.65
C PRO A 93 -6.58 4.28 16.36
N LEU A 94 -7.01 3.15 15.78
CA LEU A 94 -6.12 2.05 15.40
C LEU A 94 -5.22 2.43 14.22
N SER A 95 -5.73 3.21 13.26
CA SER A 95 -4.92 3.80 12.19
C SER A 95 -3.84 4.73 12.75
N SER A 96 -4.17 5.56 13.75
CA SER A 96 -3.19 6.40 14.45
C SER A 96 -2.14 5.55 15.16
N LEU A 97 -2.55 4.53 15.91
CA LEU A 97 -1.64 3.63 16.61
C LEU A 97 -0.70 2.89 15.64
N LEU A 98 -1.21 2.42 14.50
CA LEU A 98 -0.38 1.78 13.46
C LEU A 98 0.68 2.73 12.91
N ALA A 99 0.30 3.97 12.59
CA ALA A 99 1.24 4.98 12.11
C ALA A 99 2.33 5.28 13.16
N GLN A 100 1.94 5.40 14.43
CA GLN A 100 2.88 5.63 15.54
C GLN A 100 3.84 4.45 15.73
N LEU A 101 3.35 3.21 15.71
CA LEU A 101 4.18 2.01 15.81
C LEU A 101 5.20 1.90 14.66
N ARG A 102 4.74 2.11 13.43
CA ARG A 102 5.60 2.01 12.24
C ARG A 102 6.67 3.09 12.22
N THR A 103 6.30 4.33 12.55
CA THR A 103 7.23 5.46 12.53
C THR A 103 8.07 5.63 13.81
N ASN A 104 7.78 4.85 14.86
CA ASN A 104 8.37 5.00 16.20
C ASN A 104 8.08 6.35 16.88
N HIS A 105 7.04 7.08 16.43
CA HIS A 105 6.57 8.31 17.08
C HIS A 105 5.39 7.98 17.99
N ILE A 106 5.63 7.09 18.94
CA ILE A 106 4.61 6.59 19.87
C ILE A 106 4.89 7.11 21.28
N GLY A 107 3.84 7.28 22.10
CA GLY A 107 3.94 7.81 23.47
C GLY A 107 4.63 6.88 24.49
N THR A 108 5.71 6.20 24.14
CA THR A 108 6.53 5.45 25.11
C THR A 108 7.41 6.39 25.93
N ASN A 109 7.83 5.98 27.13
CA ASN A 109 8.66 6.84 27.98
C ASN A 109 10.03 7.15 27.33
N ASP A 110 10.61 6.25 26.54
CA ASP A 110 11.85 6.52 25.78
C ASP A 110 11.68 7.65 24.76
N TYR A 111 10.59 7.61 23.96
CA TYR A 111 10.27 8.66 23.00
C TYR A 111 9.95 9.99 23.70
N LEU A 112 9.13 9.96 24.75
CA LEU A 112 8.74 11.14 25.51
C LEU A 112 9.93 11.78 26.22
N ARG A 113 10.92 10.99 26.67
CA ARG A 113 12.18 11.53 27.22
C ARG A 113 13.00 12.22 26.14
N TRP A 114 13.12 11.63 24.96
CA TRP A 114 13.79 12.28 23.83
C TRP A 114 13.13 13.63 23.46
N ARG A 115 11.80 13.71 23.59
CA ARG A 115 11.03 14.95 23.43
C ARG A 115 11.04 15.89 24.65
N LYS A 116 11.79 15.55 25.71
CA LYS A 116 11.91 16.32 26.97
C LYS A 116 10.57 16.49 27.73
N VAL A 117 9.61 15.59 27.51
CA VAL A 117 8.31 15.56 28.22
C VAL A 117 8.41 14.73 29.50
N LYS A 118 9.16 13.62 29.48
CA LYS A 118 9.46 12.80 30.65
C LYS A 118 10.94 12.87 30.99
N THR A 119 11.28 12.68 32.26
CA THR A 119 12.67 12.64 32.74
C THR A 119 13.29 11.25 32.60
N SER A 120 12.48 10.20 32.74
CA SER A 120 12.89 8.79 32.66
C SER A 120 12.41 8.11 31.37
N ALA A 121 13.25 7.26 30.80
CA ALA A 121 12.92 6.39 29.66
C ALA A 121 12.40 5.01 30.11
N LEU A 122 12.28 4.77 31.41
CA LEU A 122 11.89 3.47 31.96
C LEU A 122 10.38 3.32 31.98
N CYS A 123 9.89 2.10 31.77
CA CYS A 123 8.49 1.76 31.88
C CYS A 123 8.06 1.81 33.34
N ASP A 124 6.95 2.51 33.61
CA ASP A 124 6.40 2.72 34.95
C ASP A 124 5.95 1.42 35.66
N ARG A 125 5.97 0.27 34.97
CA ARG A 125 5.49 -1.02 35.48
C ARG A 125 6.58 -2.05 35.73
N CYS A 126 7.65 -2.03 34.96
CA CYS A 126 8.68 -3.08 34.99
C CYS A 126 10.11 -2.54 34.99
N MET A 127 10.27 -1.21 35.03
CA MET A 127 11.54 -0.50 35.13
C MET A 127 12.57 -0.82 34.02
N ARG A 128 12.12 -1.42 32.92
CA ARG A 128 12.93 -1.60 31.70
C ARG A 128 12.70 -0.44 30.74
N ARG A 129 13.65 -0.20 29.83
CA ARG A 129 13.54 0.84 28.81
C ARG A 129 12.24 0.70 28.01
N ASP A 130 11.44 1.76 27.95
CA ASP A 130 10.10 1.76 27.38
C ASP A 130 10.13 2.16 25.90
N THR A 131 10.25 1.17 25.02
CA THR A 131 10.21 1.32 23.56
C THR A 131 9.01 0.59 22.96
N ARG A 132 8.75 0.74 21.65
CA ARG A 132 7.74 -0.06 20.95
C ARG A 132 8.06 -1.56 21.01
N GLU A 133 9.33 -1.95 20.94
CA GLU A 133 9.78 -3.34 21.06
C GLU A 133 9.49 -3.87 22.47
N HIS A 134 9.70 -3.05 23.50
CA HIS A 134 9.32 -3.40 24.87
C HIS A 134 7.82 -3.69 24.97
N ILE A 135 6.95 -2.83 24.41
CA ILE A 135 5.50 -3.06 24.39
C ILE A 135 5.17 -4.38 23.68
N MET A 136 5.77 -4.60 22.51
CA MET A 136 5.40 -5.71 21.63
C MET A 136 5.97 -7.06 22.05
N PHE A 137 7.09 -7.11 22.79
CA PHE A 137 7.78 -8.37 23.07
C PHE A 137 8.06 -8.65 24.54
N ALA A 138 8.00 -7.64 25.43
CA ALA A 138 8.60 -7.79 26.75
C ALA A 138 7.73 -7.30 27.92
N CYS A 139 6.90 -6.28 27.73
CA CYS A 139 6.20 -5.58 28.81
C CYS A 139 5.25 -6.50 29.59
N PRO A 140 5.30 -6.55 30.94
CA PRO A 140 4.34 -7.35 31.69
C PRO A 140 2.88 -6.92 31.50
N LYS A 141 2.61 -5.63 31.24
CA LYS A 141 1.25 -5.10 30.98
C LYS A 141 0.59 -5.74 29.75
N THR A 142 1.37 -6.11 28.74
CA THR A 142 0.88 -6.70 27.49
C THR A 142 1.13 -8.22 27.41
N LYS A 143 1.42 -8.88 28.55
CA LYS A 143 1.78 -10.31 28.60
C LYS A 143 0.69 -11.21 28.00
N ASN A 144 -0.57 -10.99 28.36
CA ASN A 144 -1.68 -11.84 27.93
C ASN A 144 -1.89 -11.71 26.41
N GLN A 145 -1.96 -10.47 25.91
CA GLN A 145 -2.15 -10.22 24.48
C GLN A 145 -0.99 -10.77 23.64
N ARG A 146 0.26 -10.74 24.15
CA ARG A 146 1.39 -11.40 23.48
C ARG A 146 1.27 -12.92 23.45
N ALA A 147 0.77 -13.52 24.54
CA ALA A 147 0.55 -14.97 24.57
C ALA A 147 -0.51 -15.39 23.56
N ASP A 148 -1.58 -14.60 23.42
CA ASP A 148 -2.63 -14.85 22.43
C ASP A 148 -2.10 -14.67 21.00
N LEU A 149 -1.37 -13.56 20.74
CA LEU A 149 -0.69 -13.35 19.46
C LEU A 149 0.22 -14.55 19.11
N LEU A 150 1.02 -15.02 20.06
CA LEU A 150 1.94 -16.13 19.85
C LEU A 150 1.22 -17.43 19.46
N LYS A 151 0.06 -17.71 20.09
CA LYS A 151 -0.77 -18.87 19.75
C LYS A 151 -1.37 -18.73 18.35
N GLU A 152 -1.80 -17.53 17.99
CA GLU A 152 -2.52 -17.27 16.75
C GLU A 152 -1.62 -17.22 15.49
N VAL A 153 -0.38 -16.74 15.61
CA VAL A 153 0.51 -16.50 14.44
C VAL A 153 1.85 -17.23 14.52
N GLY A 154 2.13 -17.90 15.64
CA GLY A 154 3.37 -18.61 15.87
C GLY A 154 4.57 -17.71 16.15
N ARG A 155 5.64 -18.33 16.67
CA ARG A 155 6.82 -17.62 17.22
C ARG A 155 7.55 -16.76 16.19
N ARG A 156 7.68 -17.25 14.96
CA ARG A 156 8.43 -16.55 13.89
C ARG A 156 7.79 -15.20 13.55
N GLN A 157 6.48 -15.18 13.35
CA GLN A 157 5.77 -13.94 13.01
C GLN A 157 5.62 -13.05 14.25
N ALA A 158 5.28 -13.62 15.41
CA ALA A 158 5.05 -12.87 16.64
C ALA A 158 6.29 -12.15 17.21
N SER A 159 7.50 -12.45 16.74
CA SER A 159 8.76 -11.88 17.24
C SER A 159 9.35 -10.78 16.35
N SER A 160 8.70 -10.41 15.25
CA SER A 160 9.24 -9.43 14.30
C SER A 160 8.27 -8.28 14.03
N LEU A 161 8.68 -7.06 14.35
CA LEU A 161 7.92 -5.85 14.01
C LEU A 161 7.79 -5.68 12.48
N ALA A 162 8.84 -6.02 11.73
CA ALA A 162 8.82 -5.92 10.27
C ALA A 162 7.80 -6.88 9.64
N ILE A 163 7.56 -8.05 10.25
CA ILE A 163 6.51 -8.96 9.78
C ILE A 163 5.14 -8.45 10.24
N LEU A 164 4.96 -8.22 11.54
CA LEU A 164 3.68 -7.86 12.14
C LEU A 164 3.07 -6.55 11.61
N LEU A 165 3.90 -5.57 11.23
CA LEU A 165 3.45 -4.24 10.86
C LEU A 165 3.41 -3.99 9.34
N ASN A 166 3.66 -5.01 8.52
CA ASN A 166 3.62 -4.93 7.05
C ASN A 166 2.64 -5.91 6.39
N ASP A 167 1.97 -6.76 7.19
CA ASP A 167 0.92 -7.67 6.71
C ASP A 167 -0.45 -7.25 7.25
N GLY A 168 -1.45 -7.16 6.38
CA GLY A 168 -2.79 -6.69 6.75
C GLY A 168 -3.54 -7.60 7.74
N GLY A 169 -3.32 -8.91 7.67
CA GLY A 169 -3.90 -9.89 8.59
C GLY A 169 -3.25 -9.84 9.98
N LEU A 170 -1.93 -9.65 10.02
CA LEU A 170 -1.16 -9.58 11.27
C LEU A 170 -1.28 -8.23 11.97
N VAL A 171 -1.41 -7.13 11.23
CA VAL A 171 -1.50 -5.77 11.78
C VAL A 171 -2.60 -5.64 12.82
N LYS A 172 -3.79 -6.19 12.54
CA LYS A 172 -4.92 -6.12 13.49
C LYS A 172 -4.58 -6.81 14.82
N LYS A 173 -3.90 -7.95 14.75
CA LYS A 173 -3.47 -8.72 15.94
C LYS A 173 -2.36 -7.99 16.71
N ALA A 174 -1.39 -7.41 15.99
CA ALA A 174 -0.33 -6.60 16.59
C ALA A 174 -0.89 -5.35 17.29
N LEU A 175 -1.89 -4.70 16.70
CA LEU A 175 -2.55 -3.53 17.29
C LEU A 175 -3.28 -3.87 18.59
N LYS A 176 -3.86 -5.07 18.74
CA LYS A 176 -4.44 -5.51 20.03
C LYS A 176 -3.40 -5.54 21.15
N VAL A 177 -2.18 -6.02 20.86
CA VAL A 177 -1.07 -6.02 21.83
C VAL A 177 -0.70 -4.60 22.23
N ALA A 178 -0.51 -3.72 21.25
CA ALA A 178 -0.12 -2.34 21.50
C ALA A 178 -1.23 -1.53 22.20
N ALA A 179 -2.50 -1.73 21.83
CA ALA A 179 -3.64 -1.06 22.43
C ALA A 179 -3.76 -1.35 23.92
N ALA A 180 -3.44 -2.58 24.36
CA ALA A 180 -3.42 -2.94 25.78
C ALA A 180 -2.44 -2.11 26.63
N ARG A 181 -1.46 -1.44 26.02
CA ARG A 181 -0.54 -0.53 26.73
C ARG A 181 -1.18 0.83 27.04
N PHE A 182 -2.04 1.33 26.15
CA PHE A 182 -2.53 2.72 26.14
C PHE A 182 -4.04 2.75 26.30
N ASP A 183 -4.50 3.33 27.41
CA ASP A 183 -5.90 3.25 27.77
C ASP A 183 -6.80 4.02 26.76
N CYS A 184 -6.26 5.02 26.06
CA CYS A 184 -6.95 5.73 24.97
C CYS A 184 -7.22 4.90 23.70
N TYR A 185 -6.62 3.72 23.58
CA TYR A 185 -6.88 2.76 22.49
C TYR A 185 -7.64 1.52 22.97
N ARG A 186 -8.01 1.45 24.25
CA ARG A 186 -8.88 0.41 24.80
C ARG A 186 -10.30 0.72 24.36
N TRP A 187 -10.71 0.13 23.24
CA TRP A 187 -12.11 0.13 22.84
C TRP A 187 -12.87 -0.82 23.77
N ASP A 188 -13.87 -0.32 24.47
CA ASP A 188 -14.86 -1.18 25.10
C ASP A 188 -15.66 -1.85 23.97
N GLU A 189 -15.80 -3.18 24.03
CA GLU A 189 -16.59 -3.99 23.09
C GLU A 189 -18.09 -3.77 23.26
N THR A 190 -18.55 -2.58 23.67
CA THR A 190 -19.97 -2.27 23.67
C THR A 190 -20.39 -2.05 22.22
N PRO A 191 -21.34 -2.86 21.68
CA PRO A 191 -21.86 -2.62 20.35
C PRO A 191 -22.48 -1.23 20.35
N THR A 192 -21.99 -0.34 19.48
CA THR A 192 -22.66 0.93 19.22
C THR A 192 -24.10 0.63 18.83
N PRO A 193 -25.11 1.16 19.53
CA PRO A 193 -26.48 1.12 19.03
C PRO A 193 -26.49 1.77 17.66
N ASP A 194 -27.12 1.08 16.71
CA ASP A 194 -27.29 1.45 15.31
C ASP A 194 -27.43 2.98 15.13
N ALA A 195 -26.30 3.64 14.83
CA ALA A 195 -26.30 5.03 14.43
C ALA A 195 -26.78 5.04 12.99
N GLY A 196 -28.08 5.30 12.87
CA GLY A 196 -28.87 5.15 11.66
C GLY A 196 -28.20 5.67 10.38
N ALA A 197 -28.53 4.95 9.32
CA ALA A 197 -28.21 5.22 7.93
C ALA A 197 -28.16 6.71 7.58
N VAL A 198 -26.95 7.24 7.40
CA VAL A 198 -26.70 8.33 6.45
C VAL A 198 -26.09 7.68 5.22
N ARG A 199 -26.93 7.45 4.21
CA ARG A 199 -26.50 7.05 2.86
C ARG A 199 -25.72 8.22 2.24
N SER A 200 -24.41 8.24 2.39
CA SER A 200 -23.53 9.01 1.51
C SER A 200 -23.29 8.17 0.26
N GLY A 201 -24.05 8.45 -0.79
CA GLY A 201 -23.86 7.86 -2.11
C GLY A 201 -22.48 8.22 -2.66
N ARG A 202 -21.53 7.30 -2.54
CA ARG A 202 -20.33 7.25 -3.37
C ARG A 202 -20.23 5.82 -3.87
N THR A 203 -20.58 5.62 -5.12
CA THR A 203 -20.33 4.37 -5.83
C THR A 203 -18.82 4.27 -6.01
N ASP A 204 -18.16 3.49 -5.15
CA ASP A 204 -16.82 3.04 -5.41
C ASP A 204 -16.93 1.95 -6.48
N GLU A 205 -16.52 2.29 -7.71
CA GLU A 205 -16.29 1.32 -8.77
C GLU A 205 -15.29 0.28 -8.26
N GLU A 206 -15.72 -0.97 -8.32
CA GLU A 206 -14.98 -2.14 -7.88
C GLU A 206 -13.81 -2.38 -8.86
N GLU A 207 -12.67 -1.74 -8.62
CA GLU A 207 -11.42 -2.03 -9.33
C GLU A 207 -10.94 -3.44 -8.92
N THR A 208 -11.32 -4.45 -9.71
CA THR A 208 -10.68 -5.76 -9.72
C THR A 208 -9.25 -5.60 -10.26
N GLU A 209 -8.28 -5.43 -9.35
CA GLU A 209 -6.85 -5.55 -9.69
C GLU A 209 -6.59 -7.01 -10.06
N GLY A 210 -6.56 -7.33 -11.36
CA GLY A 210 -6.06 -8.59 -11.88
C GLY A 210 -4.62 -8.82 -11.42
N GLU A 211 -4.40 -9.96 -10.78
CA GLU A 211 -3.08 -10.47 -10.45
C GLU A 211 -2.43 -10.93 -11.76
N GLU A 212 -1.39 -10.23 -12.21
CA GLU A 212 -0.49 -10.77 -13.23
C GLU A 212 0.74 -11.35 -12.53
N GLU A 213 0.83 -12.68 -12.58
CA GLU A 213 2.02 -13.45 -12.26
C GLU A 213 3.12 -13.12 -13.28
N GLU A 214 4.30 -12.74 -12.79
CA GLU A 214 5.48 -12.52 -13.63
C GLU A 214 6.00 -13.91 -14.06
N GLU A 215 5.61 -14.33 -15.27
CA GLU A 215 6.13 -15.51 -15.95
C GLU A 215 7.62 -15.30 -16.26
N THR A 216 8.48 -16.03 -15.55
CA THR A 216 9.91 -16.14 -15.87
C THR A 216 10.13 -17.37 -16.77
N GLY A 217 10.35 -17.14 -18.06
CA GLY A 217 10.92 -18.08 -19.04
C GLY A 217 11.60 -17.25 -20.13
N GLU A 218 12.69 -17.61 -20.80
CA GLU A 218 13.33 -18.90 -21.09
C GLU A 218 14.78 -18.55 -21.50
N GLU A 219 15.81 -19.21 -20.96
CA GLU A 219 16.55 -20.33 -21.60
C GLU A 219 17.32 -19.95 -22.89
N VAL A 220 18.65 -19.92 -22.80
CA VAL A 220 19.53 -20.15 -23.94
C VAL A 220 20.32 -21.43 -23.65
N ARG A 221 19.87 -22.54 -24.23
CA ARG A 221 20.65 -23.76 -24.39
C ARG A 221 21.70 -23.52 -25.47
N GLY A 222 22.97 -23.74 -25.09
CA GLY A 222 24.10 -23.86 -26.01
C GLY A 222 24.71 -25.25 -25.87
N GLU A 223 24.39 -26.06 -26.86
CA GLU A 223 24.77 -27.43 -27.19
C GLU A 223 26.14 -27.96 -26.71
N GLU A 224 26.07 -29.15 -26.10
CA GLU A 224 27.18 -30.03 -25.72
C GLU A 224 27.65 -30.82 -26.96
N ARG A 225 28.96 -30.79 -27.26
CA ARG A 225 29.60 -31.79 -28.15
C ARG A 225 30.76 -32.47 -27.43
N ARG A 226 30.56 -33.76 -27.18
CA ARG A 226 31.60 -34.74 -26.84
C ARG A 226 32.57 -34.94 -28.00
N GLY A 227 33.86 -35.06 -27.68
CA GLY A 227 34.92 -35.54 -28.56
C GLY A 227 36.06 -36.15 -27.73
N THR A 228 36.01 -37.47 -27.63
CA THR A 228 37.06 -38.52 -27.50
C THR A 228 38.46 -38.23 -26.94
N GLU A 229 38.90 -39.24 -26.17
CA GLU A 229 40.22 -39.57 -25.64
C GLU A 229 41.39 -39.42 -26.63
N GLU A 230 42.58 -39.05 -26.13
CA GLU A 230 43.82 -39.76 -26.46
C GLU A 230 44.94 -39.49 -25.42
N GLU A 231 45.72 -40.53 -25.19
CA GLU A 231 46.79 -40.68 -24.20
C GLU A 231 48.07 -39.90 -24.57
N GLY A 232 49.00 -39.75 -23.60
CA GLY A 232 50.42 -39.63 -23.94
C GLY A 232 51.29 -38.74 -23.06
N GLY A 233 51.89 -39.35 -22.03
CA GLY A 233 53.36 -39.41 -21.90
C GLY A 233 54.20 -38.14 -21.65
N VAL A 234 54.86 -38.16 -20.47
CA VAL A 234 56.29 -37.87 -20.21
C VAL A 234 56.88 -36.54 -20.69
N GLY A 235 57.44 -35.76 -19.74
CA GLY A 235 58.33 -34.65 -20.11
C GLY A 235 58.87 -33.86 -18.93
N SER A 236 60.09 -34.16 -18.55
CA SER A 236 60.86 -33.49 -17.51
C SER A 236 61.26 -32.06 -17.90
N ALA A 237 61.45 -31.22 -16.87
CA ALA A 237 62.62 -30.37 -16.67
C ALA A 237 62.51 -28.84 -16.86
N VAL A 238 63.26 -28.22 -15.94
CA VAL A 238 64.04 -26.98 -15.96
C VAL A 238 63.39 -25.66 -15.53
N ALA A 239 64.10 -25.05 -14.59
CA ALA A 239 64.02 -23.72 -14.02
C ALA A 239 64.01 -22.60 -15.07
N LEU A 240 63.68 -21.38 -14.62
CA LEU A 240 64.59 -20.22 -14.66
C LEU A 240 64.01 -19.07 -13.83
N GLU A 241 64.92 -18.39 -13.15
CA GLU A 241 64.77 -17.18 -12.33
C GLU A 241 64.65 -15.92 -13.22
N ASP A 242 64.56 -14.77 -12.55
CA ASP A 242 64.69 -13.36 -13.01
C ASP A 242 63.41 -12.72 -13.57
N GLU A 243 62.92 -11.53 -13.14
CA GLU A 243 63.46 -10.41 -12.33
C GLU A 243 62.40 -9.85 -11.36
#